data_AF-A0A2G2DP55-F1
#
_entry.id   AF-A0A2G2DP55-F1
#
_cell.length_a   1.000
_cell.length_b   1.000
_cell.length_c   1.000
_cell.angle_alpha   90.00
_cell.angle_beta   90.00
_cell.angle_gamma   90.00
#
_symmetry.space_group_name_H-M   'P 1'
#
loop_
_entity.id
_entity.type
_entity.pdbx_description
1 polymer ?
#
loop_
_entity_poly.entity_id
_entity_poly.type
_entity_poly.pdbx_seq_one_letter_code
_entity_poly.pdbx_strand_id
1 'polypeptide(L)'
;MTPEQKGRCSEILNHFGCEAQVVQACQELGELQEALLGGDEEQIVDEIADAKIMIQQMEESFYIYSQVKARVEKKLTLTELRIRTGFYDK
;
A
#
# COMPACT_ATOMS: atom_id res chain seq x y z
N MET A 1 -0.17 8.47 6.18
CA MET A 1 -0.01 9.78 5.53
C MET A 1 -0.73 10.83 6.34
N THR A 2 -0.15 12.03 6.47
CA THR A 2 -0.79 13.19 7.11
C THR A 2 -1.98 13.66 6.26
N PRO A 3 -2.90 14.47 6.81
CA PRO A 3 -3.98 15.07 6.02
C PRO A 3 -3.47 15.88 4.82
N GLU A 4 -2.38 16.65 4.95
CA GLU A 4 -1.84 17.40 3.80
C GLU A 4 -1.30 16.47 2.71
N GLN A 5 -0.59 15.41 3.10
CA GLN A 5 -0.09 14.42 2.15
C GLN A 5 -1.24 13.73 1.41
N LYS A 6 -2.34 13.41 2.10
CA LYS A 6 -3.52 12.85 1.46
C LYS A 6 -4.16 13.83 0.47
N GLY A 7 -4.28 15.11 0.83
CA GLY A 7 -4.77 16.14 -0.09
C GLY A 7 -3.95 16.21 -1.39
N ARG A 8 -2.61 16.13 -1.28
CA ARG A 8 -1.73 16.07 -2.45
C ARG A 8 -1.92 14.80 -3.29
N CYS A 9 -2.15 13.64 -2.66
CA CYS A 9 -2.49 12.42 -3.40
C CYS A 9 -3.79 12.58 -4.19
N SER A 10 -4.81 13.20 -3.61
CA SER A 10 -6.08 13.48 -4.28
C SER A 10 -5.88 14.42 -5.47
N GLU A 11 -5.07 15.47 -5.32
CA GLU A 11 -4.73 16.39 -6.43
C GLU A 11 -4.04 15.67 -7.58
N ILE A 12 -3.06 14.81 -7.28
CA ILE A 12 -2.33 14.01 -8.28
C ILE A 12 -3.28 13.04 -8.99
N LEU A 13 -4.10 12.31 -8.23
CA LEU A 13 -5.08 11.36 -8.77
C LEU A 13 -6.08 12.06 -9.71
N ASN A 14 -6.58 13.24 -9.30
CA ASN A 14 -7.50 14.02 -10.12
C ASN A 14 -6.86 14.57 -11.40
N HIS A 15 -5.56 14.87 -11.37
CA HIS A 15 -4.84 15.36 -12.53
C HIS A 15 -4.59 14.27 -13.58
N PHE A 16 -4.11 13.10 -13.15
CA PHE A 16 -3.73 12.01 -14.07
C PHE A 16 -4.87 11.04 -14.38
N GLY A 17 -5.89 10.96 -13.51
CA GLY A 17 -7.03 10.07 -13.65
C GLY A 17 -6.78 8.66 -13.10
N CYS A 18 -7.88 8.00 -12.74
CA CYS A 18 -7.86 6.70 -12.06
C CYS A 18 -7.16 5.60 -12.87
N GLU A 19 -7.47 5.47 -14.16
CA GLU A 19 -6.91 4.38 -14.99
C GLU A 19 -5.39 4.48 -15.12
N ALA A 20 -4.86 5.68 -15.36
CA ALA A 20 -3.42 5.92 -15.43
C ALA A 20 -2.74 5.63 -14.09
N GLN A 21 -3.35 6.06 -12.98
CA GLN A 21 -2.79 5.82 -11.65
C GLN A 21 -2.89 4.36 -11.21
N VAL A 22 -3.84 3.56 -11.72
CA VAL A 22 -3.84 2.10 -11.50
C VAL A 22 -2.63 1.45 -12.17
N VAL A 23 -2.30 1.85 -13.41
CA VAL A 23 -1.11 1.36 -14.11
C VAL A 23 0.16 1.76 -13.37
N GLN A 24 0.26 3.02 -12.93
CA GLN A 24 1.38 3.49 -12.11
C GLN A 24 1.50 2.69 -10.81
N ALA A 25 0.39 2.44 -10.12
CA ALA A 25 0.39 1.65 -8.90
C ALA A 25 0.94 0.23 -9.10
N CYS A 26 0.64 -0.40 -10.24
CA CYS A 26 1.22 -1.69 -10.59
C CYS A 26 2.74 -1.59 -10.85
N GLN A 27 3.20 -0.51 -11.45
CA GLN A 27 4.63 -0.27 -11.71
C GLN A 27 5.42 -0.10 -10.41
N GLU A 28 5.00 0.81 -9.50
CA GLU A 28 5.70 1.04 -8.22
C GLU A 28 5.74 -0.22 -7.35
N LEU A 29 4.70 -1.05 -7.40
CA LEU A 29 4.70 -2.34 -6.70
C LEU A 29 5.68 -3.36 -7.31
N GLY A 30 5.94 -3.26 -8.62
CA GLY A 30 6.96 -4.04 -9.31
C GLY A 30 8.38 -3.56 -8.95
N GLU A 31 8.60 -2.25 -8.93
CA GLU A 31 9.88 -1.64 -8.54
C GLU A 31 10.21 -1.97 -7.08
N LEU A 32 9.22 -1.92 -6.18
CA LEU A 32 9.37 -2.41 -4.81
C LEU A 32 9.74 -3.90 -4.73
N GLN A 33 9.14 -4.75 -5.57
CA GLN A 33 9.49 -6.16 -5.62
C GLN A 33 10.97 -6.34 -6.01
N GLU A 34 11.42 -5.62 -7.04
CA GLU A 34 12.80 -5.67 -7.50
C GLU A 34 13.78 -5.18 -6.42
N ALA A 35 13.49 -4.06 -5.75
CA ALA A 35 14.30 -3.53 -4.66
C ALA A 35 14.43 -4.52 -3.49
N LEU A 36 13.33 -5.15 -3.08
CA LEU A 36 13.31 -6.16 -2.02
C LEU A 36 14.13 -7.41 -2.38
N LEU A 37 14.10 -7.83 -3.63
CA LEU A 37 14.90 -8.96 -4.12
C LEU A 37 16.39 -8.61 -4.26
N GLY A 38 16.69 -7.34 -4.60
CA GLY A 38 18.05 -6.82 -4.74
C GLY A 38 18.74 -6.56 -3.40
N GLY A 39 17.99 -6.18 -2.36
CA GLY A 39 18.52 -5.90 -1.03
C GLY A 39 19.18 -4.52 -0.89
N ASP A 40 18.90 -3.59 -1.80
CA ASP A 40 19.36 -2.20 -1.71
C ASP A 40 18.45 -1.42 -0.75
N GLU A 41 18.98 -1.03 0.41
CA GLU A 41 18.21 -0.37 1.46
C GLU A 41 17.69 1.01 1.06
N GLU A 42 18.48 1.81 0.30
CA GLU A 42 18.02 3.13 -0.16
C GLU A 42 16.87 2.97 -1.14
N GLN A 43 17.03 2.06 -2.11
CA GLN A 43 15.97 1.79 -3.07
C GLN A 43 14.70 1.27 -2.37
N ILE A 44 14.83 0.34 -1.42
CA ILE A 44 13.68 -0.17 -0.65
C ILE A 44 12.93 0.96 0.06
N VAL A 45 13.63 1.96 0.61
CA VAL A 45 12.99 3.09 1.29
C VAL A 45 12.16 3.92 0.31
N ASP A 46 12.72 4.24 -0.86
CA ASP A 46 12.05 5.02 -1.89
C ASP A 46 10.82 4.27 -2.44
N GLU A 47 10.99 3.00 -2.80
CA GLU A 47 9.89 2.21 -3.37
C GLU A 47 8.76 1.93 -2.37
N ILE A 48 9.06 1.83 -1.06
CA ILE A 48 8.03 1.78 -0.02
C ILE A 48 7.27 3.11 0.05
N ALA A 49 7.96 4.24 -0.11
CA ALA A 49 7.32 5.55 -0.12
C ALA A 49 6.36 5.69 -1.31
N ASP A 50 6.80 5.30 -2.50
CA ASP A 50 6.00 5.35 -3.72
C ASP A 50 4.82 4.38 -3.67
N ALA A 51 5.03 3.15 -3.21
CA ALA A 51 3.95 2.19 -2.98
C ALA A 51 2.90 2.73 -1.99
N LYS A 52 3.30 3.44 -0.93
CA LYS A 52 2.34 4.06 0.03
C LYS A 52 1.53 5.17 -0.61
N ILE A 53 2.12 5.97 -1.48
CA ILE A 53 1.41 7.02 -2.22
C ILE A 53 0.40 6.36 -3.17
N MET A 54 0.83 5.36 -3.93
CA MET A 54 -0.04 4.64 -4.87
C MET A 54 -1.20 3.93 -4.16
N ILE A 55 -0.94 3.23 -3.06
CA ILE A 55 -2.01 2.59 -2.27
C ILE A 55 -3.01 3.62 -1.76
N GLN A 56 -2.56 4.78 -1.28
CA GLN A 56 -3.44 5.85 -0.84
C GLN A 56 -4.33 6.36 -1.98
N GLN A 57 -3.79 6.52 -3.18
CA GLN A 57 -4.55 6.89 -4.37
C GLN A 57 -5.54 5.78 -4.79
N MET A 58 -5.18 4.50 -4.68
CA MET A 58 -6.09 3.39 -4.98
C MET A 58 -7.26 3.32 -3.99
N GLU A 59 -6.99 3.48 -2.69
CA GLU A 59 -8.04 3.53 -1.67
C GLU A 59 -9.05 4.66 -1.93
N GLU A 60 -8.59 5.79 -2.45
CA GLU A 60 -9.43 6.92 -2.84
C GLU A 60 -10.19 6.65 -4.15
N SER A 61 -9.48 6.22 -5.20
CA SER A 61 -10.01 5.95 -6.54
C SER A 61 -11.18 4.95 -6.51
N PHE A 62 -11.08 3.92 -5.68
CA PHE A 62 -12.13 2.90 -5.53
C PHE A 62 -13.12 3.21 -4.39
N TYR A 63 -12.94 4.32 -3.66
CA TYR A 63 -13.75 4.68 -2.48
C TYR A 63 -13.76 3.60 -1.37
N ILE A 64 -12.64 2.90 -1.20
CA ILE A 64 -12.53 1.72 -0.32
C ILE A 64 -11.75 1.92 0.98
N TYR A 65 -11.26 3.14 1.25
CA TYR A 65 -10.44 3.44 2.43
C TYR A 65 -10.97 2.84 3.74
N SER A 66 -12.26 3.03 4.04
CA SER A 66 -12.86 2.53 5.29
C SER A 66 -12.92 1.01 5.36
N GLN A 67 -13.16 0.34 4.22
CA GLN A 67 -13.22 -1.12 4.16
C GLN A 67 -11.82 -1.75 4.21
N VAL A 68 -10.82 -1.14 3.58
CA VAL A 68 -9.43 -1.58 3.69
C VAL A 68 -8.95 -1.46 5.13
N LYS A 69 -9.17 -0.31 5.79
CA LYS A 69 -8.85 -0.11 7.20
C LYS A 69 -9.46 -1.19 8.11
N ALA A 70 -10.75 -1.47 7.96
CA ALA A 70 -11.42 -2.52 8.74
C ALA A 70 -10.87 -3.92 8.46
N ARG A 71 -10.51 -4.22 7.20
CA ARG A 71 -9.92 -5.50 6.81
C ARG A 71 -8.49 -5.68 7.31
N VAL A 72 -7.69 -4.62 7.37
CA VAL A 72 -6.34 -4.65 7.96
C VAL A 72 -6.42 -5.08 9.42
N GLU A 73 -7.26 -4.43 10.22
CA GLU A 73 -7.44 -4.78 11.65
C GLU A 73 -7.83 -6.25 11.81
N LYS A 74 -8.87 -6.69 11.09
CA LYS A 74 -9.29 -8.10 11.12
C LYS A 74 -8.17 -9.07 10.75
N LYS A 75 -7.36 -8.75 9.74
CA LYS A 75 -6.23 -9.59 9.31
C LYS A 75 -5.13 -9.65 10.39
N LEU A 76 -4.85 -8.54 11.06
CA LEU A 76 -3.89 -8.49 12.17
C LEU A 76 -4.38 -9.34 13.34
N THR A 77 -5.62 -9.16 13.81
CA THR A 77 -6.20 -9.98 14.89
C THR A 77 -6.14 -11.48 14.58
N LEU A 78 -6.46 -11.87 13.35
CA LEU A 78 -6.39 -13.28 12.93
C LEU A 78 -4.94 -13.80 12.91
N THR A 79 -3.99 -12.97 12.51
CA THR A 79 -2.57 -13.34 12.49
C THR A 79 -2.04 -13.54 13.90
N GLU A 80 -2.36 -12.64 14.83
CA GLU A 80 -2.01 -12.78 16.25
C GLU A 80 -2.60 -14.05 16.85
N LEU A 81 -3.86 -14.38 16.53
CA LEU A 81 -4.48 -15.62 16.98
C LEU A 81 -3.74 -16.84 16.46
N ARG A 82 -3.37 -16.87 15.17
CA ARG A 82 -2.61 -17.98 14.57
C ARG A 82 -1.25 -18.19 15.24
N ILE A 83 -0.57 -17.10 15.60
CA ILE A 83 0.68 -17.15 16.37
C ILE A 83 0.42 -17.79 17.75
N ARG A 84 -0.61 -17.34 18.47
CA ARG A 84 -0.94 -17.87 19.81
C ARG A 84 -1.37 -19.33 19.81
N THR A 85 -2.02 -19.80 18.75
CA THR A 85 -2.51 -21.18 18.65
C THR A 85 -1.50 -22.15 18.02
N GLY A 86 -0.28 -21.70 17.73
CA GLY A 86 0.76 -22.52 17.10
C GLY A 86 0.38 -23.00 15.69
N PHE A 87 -0.43 -22.22 14.96
CA PHE A 87 -0.89 -22.60 13.63
C PHE A 87 0.26 -22.72 12.62
N TYR A 88 1.32 -21.91 12.80
CA TYR A 88 2.51 -21.91 11.93
C TYR A 88 3.62 -22.86 12.41
N ASP A 89 3.45 -23.51 13.57
CA ASP A 89 4.45 -24.44 14.14
C ASP A 89 4.28 -25.87 13.61
N LYS A 90 3.54 -26.03 12.52
CA LYS A 90 3.22 -27.31 11.88
C LYS A 90 4.08 -27.57 10.65
#